data_AF-A0A7D9JLI1-F1
#
_entry.id   AF-A0A7D9JLI1-F1
#
_cell.length_a   1.000
_cell.length_b   1.000
_cell.length_c   1.000
_cell.angle_alpha   90.00
_cell.angle_beta   90.00
_cell.angle_gamma   90.00
#
_symmetry.space_group_name_H-M   'P 1'
#
loop_
_entity.id
_entity.type
_entity.pdbx_description
1 polymer ?
#
loop_
_entity_poly.entity_id
_entity_poly.type
_entity_poly.pdbx_seq_one_letter_code
_entity_poly.pdbx_strand_id
1 'polypeptide(L)'
;GLEKNRNVKILTLDGAGARKLPKYDWPERLVYQTPAAHRIIEKEGVIMDDGSQKLITKNELHVVVVRPKAYVSSTGTSWANETHRLRCEYPDVHEVPVSGDQSVSYSANFRRFCATVQCDIFMLNDMTMMEDLQKMKLQGPCIHQSYELKRLEHFLHRKEIAFAEVDLKRAVLCEGEGTLVDEIKRLKLNVTTHCSKLAEIIKEARRPELSSYKELQTQAQEVLTFLESLRLPQVKPR
;
A
#
# COMPACT_ATOMS: atom_id res chain seq x y z
N GLY A 1 -27.79 18.51 1.70
CA GLY A 1 -26.92 19.45 0.96
C GLY A 1 -25.50 19.35 1.48
N LEU A 2 -24.71 18.46 0.88
CA LEU A 2 -23.26 18.34 1.05
C LEU A 2 -22.69 17.78 -0.26
N GLU A 3 -22.92 18.51 -1.34
CA GLU A 3 -22.12 18.42 -2.55
C GLU A 3 -21.49 19.79 -2.78
N LYS A 4 -20.27 19.76 -3.32
CA LYS A 4 -19.45 20.87 -3.86
C LYS A 4 -18.22 21.21 -3.02
N ASN A 5 -17.05 20.88 -3.60
CA ASN A 5 -15.83 21.72 -3.68
C ASN A 5 -14.48 21.12 -3.29
N ARG A 6 -14.23 19.79 -3.38
CA ARG A 6 -12.83 19.31 -3.26
C ARG A 6 -12.07 19.07 -4.57
N ASN A 7 -12.72 18.74 -5.68
CA ASN A 7 -12.00 18.32 -6.90
C ASN A 7 -12.38 19.03 -8.22
N VAL A 8 -13.20 20.10 -8.20
CA VAL A 8 -13.80 20.66 -9.43
C VAL A 8 -12.85 21.53 -10.28
N LYS A 9 -11.57 21.69 -9.91
CA LYS A 9 -10.62 22.56 -10.65
C LYS A 9 -9.57 21.83 -11.50
N ILE A 10 -9.60 20.50 -11.61
CA ILE A 10 -8.60 19.76 -12.41
C ILE A 10 -9.02 19.57 -13.88
N LEU A 11 -10.26 19.90 -14.24
CA LEU A 11 -10.81 19.67 -15.57
C LEU A 11 -11.49 20.93 -16.11
N THR A 12 -10.73 21.87 -16.69
CA THR A 12 -11.28 22.74 -17.73
C THR A 12 -11.02 22.07 -19.09
N LEU A 13 -12.07 22.04 -19.91
CA LEU A 13 -12.21 21.24 -21.14
C LEU A 13 -11.49 21.83 -22.36
N ASP A 14 -10.72 22.90 -22.20
CA ASP A 14 -10.12 23.66 -23.31
C ASP A 14 -8.62 23.42 -23.50
N GLY A 15 -7.95 22.65 -22.64
CA GLY A 15 -6.54 22.24 -22.79
C GLY A 15 -5.52 23.38 -22.71
N ALA A 16 -5.94 24.65 -22.79
CA ALA A 16 -5.12 25.83 -22.63
C ALA A 16 -4.92 26.15 -21.14
N GLY A 17 -4.02 25.41 -20.50
CA GLY A 17 -3.71 25.55 -19.07
C GLY A 17 -3.55 24.23 -18.33
N ALA A 18 -3.81 23.09 -19.01
CA ALA A 18 -3.47 21.78 -18.47
C ALA A 18 -1.95 21.71 -18.27
N ARG A 19 -1.50 21.63 -17.01
CA ARG A 19 -0.09 21.36 -16.72
C ARG A 19 0.30 20.08 -17.45
N LYS A 20 1.26 20.17 -18.37
CA LYS A 20 1.86 19.00 -19.03
C LYS A 20 2.22 17.98 -17.94
N LEU A 21 1.71 16.76 -18.07
CA LEU A 21 2.13 15.63 -17.25
C LEU A 21 3.66 15.57 -17.26
N PRO A 22 4.33 15.30 -16.13
CA PRO A 22 5.79 15.30 -16.07
C PRO A 22 6.34 14.35 -17.14
N LYS A 23 7.16 14.89 -18.04
CA LYS A 23 7.69 14.20 -19.23
C LYS A 23 8.65 13.03 -18.91
N TYR A 24 8.80 12.68 -17.65
CA TYR A 24 9.81 11.76 -17.12
C TYR A 24 9.22 10.92 -15.98
N ASP A 25 8.40 9.93 -16.34
CA ASP A 25 7.82 8.96 -15.39
C ASP A 25 8.84 7.91 -14.87
N TRP A 26 10.11 8.02 -15.25
CA TRP A 26 11.20 7.19 -14.71
C TRP A 26 12.47 8.04 -14.58
N PRO A 27 12.71 8.69 -13.42
CA PRO A 27 13.84 9.60 -13.30
C PRO A 27 15.14 8.87 -13.00
N GLU A 28 16.20 9.33 -13.66
CA GLU A 28 17.59 9.08 -13.29
C GLU A 28 17.87 9.48 -11.82
N ARG A 29 18.90 8.92 -11.19
CA ARG A 29 19.28 9.21 -9.78
C ARG A 29 19.44 10.70 -9.44
N LEU A 30 19.61 11.56 -10.44
CA LEU A 30 19.80 13.01 -10.31
C LEU A 30 18.50 13.82 -10.10
N VAL A 31 17.30 13.21 -10.23
CA VAL A 31 16.01 13.94 -10.15
C VAL A 31 15.21 13.67 -8.87
N TYR A 32 15.81 12.96 -7.90
CA TYR A 32 15.21 12.73 -6.58
C TYR A 32 15.33 13.98 -5.71
N GLN A 33 14.23 14.42 -5.10
CA GLN A 33 14.25 15.52 -4.12
C GLN A 33 14.41 14.95 -2.71
N THR A 34 15.01 15.70 -1.81
CA THR A 34 15.14 15.33 -0.39
C THR A 34 13.75 15.07 0.20
N PRO A 35 13.58 14.01 0.98
CA PRO A 35 12.29 13.34 1.06
C PRO A 35 11.50 13.64 2.33
N ALA A 36 10.30 13.08 2.44
CA ALA A 36 9.58 13.06 3.70
C ALA A 36 10.47 12.45 4.79
N ALA A 37 10.75 13.23 5.82
CA ALA A 37 11.49 12.81 7.01
C ALA A 37 10.47 12.55 8.13
N HIS A 38 10.42 11.30 8.59
CA HIS A 38 9.63 10.88 9.73
C HIS A 38 10.58 10.81 10.93
N ARG A 39 10.39 11.70 11.91
CA ARG A 39 11.05 11.62 13.21
C ARG A 39 10.05 11.09 14.21
N ILE A 40 10.30 9.92 14.77
CA ILE A 40 9.44 9.26 15.75
C ILE A 40 10.17 9.32 17.07
N ILE A 41 9.56 9.98 18.05
CA ILE A 41 10.11 10.16 19.38
C ILE A 41 9.21 9.40 20.35
N GLU A 42 9.72 8.30 20.89
CA GLU A 42 9.05 7.58 21.97
C GLU A 42 9.43 8.23 23.29
N LYS A 43 8.41 8.62 24.07
CA LYS A 43 8.61 9.21 25.39
C LYS A 43 8.11 8.27 26.48
N GLU A 44 8.81 8.25 27.60
CA GLU A 44 8.35 7.57 28.81
C GLU A 44 8.24 8.57 29.96
N GLY A 45 7.24 8.36 30.82
CA GLY A 45 7.05 9.16 32.01
C GLY A 45 7.96 8.66 33.12
N VAL A 46 8.84 9.54 33.61
CA VAL A 46 9.69 9.28 34.77
C VAL A 46 9.26 10.19 35.91
N ILE A 47 9.08 9.60 37.08
CA ILE A 47 8.85 10.32 38.32
C ILE A 47 10.22 10.78 38.82
N MET A 48 10.38 12.08 38.97
CA MET A 48 11.58 12.72 39.50
C MET A 48 11.57 12.67 41.03
N ASP A 49 12.72 12.90 41.65
CA ASP A 49 12.88 12.86 43.12
C ASP A 49 11.99 13.90 43.84
N ASP A 50 11.58 14.97 43.14
CA ASP A 50 10.65 15.99 43.64
C ASP A 50 9.17 15.59 43.50
N GLY A 51 8.89 14.35 43.07
CA GLY A 51 7.54 13.83 42.82
C GLY A 51 6.91 14.33 41.51
N SER A 52 7.61 15.18 40.73
CA SER A 52 7.11 15.65 39.44
C SER A 52 7.26 14.58 38.36
N GLN A 53 6.27 14.47 37.47
CA GLN A 53 6.35 13.58 36.33
C GLN A 53 6.93 14.33 35.13
N LYS A 54 8.03 13.84 34.56
CA LYS A 54 8.62 14.36 33.32
C LYS A 54 8.59 13.29 32.23
N LEU A 55 8.30 13.73 31.01
CA LEU A 55 8.44 12.88 29.83
C LEU A 55 9.88 12.97 29.34
N ILE A 56 10.63 11.88 29.46
CA ILE A 56 11.97 11.77 28.86
C ILE A 56 11.89 11.00 27.54
N THR A 57 12.81 11.28 26.63
CA THR A 57 12.89 10.54 25.36
C THR A 57 13.54 9.19 25.63
N LYS A 58 12.80 8.12 25.33
CA LYS A 58 13.26 6.73 25.44
C LYS A 58 13.96 6.27 24.16
N ASN A 59 13.31 6.52 23.02
CA ASN A 59 13.82 6.15 21.70
C ASN A 59 13.57 7.28 20.71
N GLU A 60 14.47 7.40 19.75
CA GLU A 60 14.38 8.38 18.67
C GLU A 60 14.77 7.72 17.35
N LEU A 61 13.79 7.58 16.45
CA LEU A 61 13.99 7.00 15.13
C LEU A 61 13.81 8.08 14.06
N HIS A 62 14.78 8.19 13.16
CA HIS A 62 14.73 9.08 12.00
C HIS A 62 14.66 8.23 10.74
N VAL A 63 13.54 8.31 10.02
CA VAL A 63 13.34 7.61 8.75
C VAL A 63 13.20 8.63 7.63
N VAL A 64 14.00 8.47 6.59
CA VAL A 64 14.03 9.36 5.43
C VAL A 64 13.52 8.60 4.21
N VAL A 65 12.35 8.97 3.67
CA VAL A 65 11.65 8.21 2.61
C VAL A 65 11.80 8.88 1.24
N VAL A 66 12.86 8.57 0.51
CA VAL A 66 13.20 9.14 -0.82
C VAL A 66 12.13 8.85 -1.89
N ARG A 67 11.58 9.91 -2.52
CA ARG A 67 10.60 9.81 -3.62
C ARG A 67 11.12 10.40 -4.94
N PRO A 68 10.75 9.80 -6.09
CA PRO A 68 10.84 10.44 -7.39
C PRO A 68 9.92 11.68 -7.48
N LYS A 69 10.40 12.77 -8.08
CA LYS A 69 9.71 14.07 -8.19
C LYS A 69 8.33 14.04 -8.89
N ALA A 70 8.01 12.98 -9.63
CA ALA A 70 6.75 12.82 -10.37
C ALA A 70 5.57 12.28 -9.52
N TYR A 71 5.82 11.73 -8.33
CA TYR A 71 4.82 11.06 -7.49
C TYR A 71 4.22 11.95 -6.38
N VAL A 72 4.02 13.26 -6.64
CA VAL A 72 3.36 14.14 -5.67
C VAL A 72 1.84 14.03 -5.84
N SER A 73 1.23 12.99 -5.25
CA SER A 73 -0.22 12.96 -5.04
C SER A 73 -0.61 13.83 -3.84
N SER A 74 -1.91 14.08 -3.65
CA SER A 74 -2.43 14.86 -2.52
C SER A 74 -1.90 14.33 -1.17
N THR A 75 -1.74 15.24 -0.21
CA THR A 75 -1.04 14.99 1.06
C THR A 75 -1.57 13.79 1.84
N GLY A 76 -2.87 13.47 1.77
CA GLY A 76 -3.47 12.33 2.49
C GLY A 76 -3.06 10.94 1.98
N THR A 77 -3.14 10.70 0.66
CA THR A 77 -2.83 9.39 0.06
C THR A 77 -1.33 9.08 0.13
N SER A 78 -0.48 10.11 0.00
CA SER A 78 0.96 9.98 0.19
C SER A 78 1.34 9.56 1.62
N TRP A 79 0.61 10.04 2.63
CA TRP A 79 0.89 9.74 4.04
C TRP A 79 0.37 8.38 4.49
N ALA A 80 -0.78 7.94 3.97
CA ALA A 80 -1.28 6.59 4.19
C ALA A 80 -0.26 5.56 3.67
N ASN A 81 0.24 5.74 2.44
CA ASN A 81 1.25 4.86 1.84
C ASN A 81 2.58 4.84 2.62
N GLU A 82 3.03 5.97 3.16
CA GLU A 82 4.22 6.01 4.02
C GLU A 82 4.00 5.30 5.34
N THR A 83 2.85 5.50 5.97
CA THR A 83 2.51 4.84 7.25
C THR A 83 2.43 3.32 7.07
N HIS A 84 1.84 2.85 5.97
CA HIS A 84 1.81 1.42 5.64
C HIS A 84 3.21 0.87 5.32
N ARG A 85 4.04 1.59 4.56
CA ARG A 85 5.41 1.18 4.28
C ARG A 85 6.27 1.10 5.55
N LEU A 86 6.15 2.09 6.42
CA LEU A 86 6.86 2.14 7.70
C LEU A 86 6.39 1.02 8.64
N ARG A 87 5.11 0.66 8.63
CA ARG A 87 4.61 -0.54 9.33
C ARG A 87 5.24 -1.83 8.80
N CYS A 88 5.45 -1.93 7.48
CA CYS A 88 6.15 -3.09 6.91
C CYS A 88 7.61 -3.14 7.38
N GLU A 89 8.33 -2.02 7.31
CA GLU A 89 9.76 -1.98 7.63
C GLU A 89 10.02 -2.07 9.16
N TYR A 90 9.22 -1.42 9.99
CA TYR A 90 9.41 -1.33 11.45
C TYR A 90 8.09 -1.55 12.22
N PRO A 91 7.51 -2.77 12.21
CA PRO A 91 6.22 -3.05 12.84
C PRO A 91 6.21 -2.68 14.33
N ASP A 92 7.26 -3.02 15.08
CA ASP A 92 7.33 -2.77 16.54
C ASP A 92 7.31 -1.28 16.92
N VAL A 93 7.75 -0.42 16.01
CA VAL A 93 7.76 1.05 16.22
C VAL A 93 6.37 1.62 15.94
N HIS A 94 5.65 1.04 14.98
CA HIS A 94 4.43 1.59 14.39
C HIS A 94 3.14 0.89 14.81
N GLU A 95 3.21 -0.23 15.52
CA GLU A 95 2.06 -0.99 15.98
C GLU A 95 1.84 -0.79 17.49
N VAL A 96 0.58 -0.68 17.91
CA VAL A 96 0.20 -0.60 19.32
C VAL A 96 0.64 -1.90 19.99
N PRO A 97 1.45 -1.83 21.07
CA PRO A 97 1.84 -3.01 21.81
C PRO A 97 0.61 -3.78 22.22
N VAL A 98 0.68 -5.08 21.98
CA VAL A 98 -0.40 -6.00 22.28
C VAL A 98 -0.48 -6.16 23.81
N SER A 99 -1.49 -5.57 24.45
CA SER A 99 -1.69 -5.65 25.91
C SER A 99 -3.02 -6.34 26.24
N GLY A 100 -2.97 -7.52 26.86
CA GLY A 100 -4.12 -8.26 27.41
C GLY A 100 -4.35 -9.66 26.81
N ASP A 101 -5.13 -10.48 27.53
CA ASP A 101 -5.38 -11.92 27.26
C ASP A 101 -6.14 -12.24 25.95
N GLN A 102 -6.59 -11.24 25.18
CA GLN A 102 -7.45 -11.44 24.00
C GLN A 102 -6.74 -11.37 22.65
N SER A 103 -5.41 -11.42 22.64
CA SER A 103 -4.62 -11.03 21.48
C SER A 103 -3.63 -12.12 21.06
N VAL A 104 -3.68 -12.48 19.78
CA VAL A 104 -2.76 -13.47 19.21
C VAL A 104 -1.42 -12.78 18.97
N SER A 105 -0.40 -13.19 19.72
CA SER A 105 0.96 -12.67 19.55
C SER A 105 1.64 -13.36 18.36
N TYR A 106 1.56 -12.74 17.19
CA TYR A 106 2.34 -13.15 16.03
C TYR A 106 3.80 -12.67 16.11
N SER A 107 4.69 -13.24 15.31
CA SER A 107 6.08 -12.83 15.12
C SER A 107 6.18 -11.58 14.24
N ALA A 108 7.26 -10.80 14.40
CA ALA A 108 7.48 -9.60 13.59
C ALA A 108 7.56 -9.90 12.09
N ASN A 109 8.11 -11.07 11.72
CA ASN A 109 8.21 -11.50 10.34
C ASN A 109 6.83 -11.82 9.73
N PHE A 110 5.97 -12.50 10.48
CA PHE A 110 4.60 -12.74 10.05
C PHE A 110 3.82 -11.43 9.90
N ARG A 111 3.88 -10.53 10.90
CA ARG A 111 3.21 -9.23 10.85
C ARG A 111 3.67 -8.39 9.65
N ARG A 112 4.97 -8.37 9.36
CA ARG A 112 5.54 -7.69 8.18
C ARG A 112 4.98 -8.25 6.87
N PHE A 113 4.88 -9.58 6.75
CA PHE A 113 4.29 -10.22 5.58
C PHE A 113 2.81 -9.83 5.41
N CYS A 114 2.02 -9.90 6.48
CA CYS A 114 0.61 -9.51 6.43
C CYS A 114 0.42 -8.03 6.07
N ALA A 115 1.20 -7.13 6.68
CA ALA A 115 1.16 -5.71 6.35
C ALA A 115 1.54 -5.43 4.89
N THR A 116 2.52 -6.17 4.35
CA THR A 116 2.94 -6.07 2.95
C THR A 116 1.81 -6.50 2.02
N VAL A 117 1.18 -7.65 2.29
CA VAL A 117 0.04 -8.13 1.49
C VAL A 117 -1.14 -7.18 1.58
N GLN A 118 -1.49 -6.70 2.77
CA GLN A 118 -2.56 -5.72 2.99
C GLN A 118 -2.33 -4.46 2.14
N CYS A 119 -1.10 -3.93 2.16
CA CYS A 119 -0.73 -2.74 1.40
C CYS A 119 -0.85 -2.96 -0.11
N ASP A 120 -0.32 -4.08 -0.63
CA ASP A 120 -0.39 -4.39 -2.05
C ASP A 120 -1.85 -4.50 -2.54
N ILE A 121 -2.72 -5.16 -1.76
CA ILE A 121 -4.14 -5.33 -2.10
C ILE A 121 -4.91 -4.02 -1.96
N PHE A 122 -4.63 -3.23 -0.92
CA PHE A 122 -5.24 -1.92 -0.73
C PHE A 122 -4.89 -0.98 -1.89
N MET A 123 -3.61 -0.89 -2.27
CA MET A 123 -3.19 -0.08 -3.41
C MET A 123 -3.81 -0.56 -4.73
N LEU A 124 -3.95 -1.88 -4.92
CA LEU A 124 -4.66 -2.42 -6.07
C LEU A 124 -6.11 -1.89 -6.11
N ASN A 125 -6.86 -1.98 -5.01
CA ASN A 125 -8.24 -1.49 -4.97
C ASN A 125 -8.35 0.03 -5.10
N ASP A 126 -7.56 0.79 -4.34
CA ASP A 126 -7.60 2.26 -4.31
C ASP A 126 -7.21 2.89 -5.66
N MET A 127 -6.25 2.29 -6.37
CA MET A 127 -5.82 2.76 -7.69
C MET A 127 -6.74 2.32 -8.83
N THR A 128 -7.76 1.48 -8.57
CA THR A 128 -8.75 1.07 -9.59
C THR A 128 -9.86 2.11 -9.71
N MET A 129 -9.74 3.04 -10.64
CA MET A 129 -10.82 4.01 -10.91
C MET A 129 -11.74 3.48 -12.01
N MET A 130 -12.94 3.03 -11.63
CA MET A 130 -13.96 2.51 -12.58
C MET A 130 -14.26 3.49 -13.73
N GLU A 131 -14.22 4.80 -13.45
CA GLU A 131 -14.36 5.85 -14.46
C GLU A 131 -13.24 5.83 -15.50
N ASP A 132 -12.01 5.50 -15.10
CA ASP A 132 -10.86 5.41 -16.02
C ASP A 132 -10.91 4.14 -16.85
N LEU A 133 -11.40 3.03 -16.29
CA LEU A 133 -11.69 1.80 -17.04
C LEU A 133 -12.75 2.05 -18.13
N GLN A 134 -13.73 2.92 -17.86
CA GLN A 134 -14.75 3.31 -18.84
C GLN A 134 -14.16 4.11 -20.01
N LYS A 135 -13.10 4.88 -19.77
CA LYS A 135 -12.40 5.72 -20.77
C LYS A 135 -11.37 4.95 -21.61
N MET A 136 -11.17 3.65 -21.36
CA MET A 136 -10.28 2.82 -22.19
C MET A 136 -10.79 2.74 -23.63
N LYS A 137 -9.94 3.18 -24.57
CA LYS A 137 -10.20 3.12 -26.01
C LYS A 137 -9.35 2.02 -26.62
N LEU A 138 -9.94 1.26 -27.54
CA LEU A 138 -9.27 0.20 -28.30
C LEU A 138 -8.43 0.74 -29.48
N GLN A 139 -8.68 1.99 -29.89
CA GLN A 139 -8.03 2.59 -31.05
C GLN A 139 -7.07 3.71 -30.62
N GLY A 140 -5.86 3.65 -31.18
CA GLY A 140 -4.81 4.63 -30.94
C GLY A 140 -4.19 4.52 -29.54
N PRO A 141 -3.18 5.35 -29.25
CA PRO A 141 -2.55 5.38 -27.93
C PRO A 141 -3.57 5.79 -26.87
N CYS A 142 -3.86 4.89 -25.92
CA CYS A 142 -4.78 5.14 -24.81
C CYS A 142 -4.01 5.18 -23.48
N ILE A 143 -3.92 6.37 -22.87
CA ILE A 143 -3.20 6.55 -21.60
C ILE A 143 -3.81 5.73 -20.45
N HIS A 144 -5.14 5.57 -20.43
CA HIS A 144 -5.83 4.76 -19.42
C HIS A 144 -5.47 3.28 -19.52
N GLN A 145 -5.30 2.77 -20.74
CA GLN A 145 -4.86 1.39 -20.98
C GLN A 145 -3.40 1.20 -20.53
N SER A 146 -2.51 2.13 -20.87
CA SER A 146 -1.11 2.07 -20.43
C SER A 146 -0.95 2.19 -18.92
N TYR A 147 -1.74 3.05 -18.27
CA TYR A 147 -1.75 3.21 -16.82
C TYR A 147 -2.20 1.93 -16.13
N GLU A 148 -3.31 1.34 -16.61
CA GLU A 148 -3.83 0.12 -16.04
C GLU A 148 -2.86 -1.05 -16.19
N LEU A 149 -2.23 -1.19 -17.36
CA LEU A 149 -1.22 -2.23 -17.56
C LEU A 149 -0.07 -2.09 -16.55
N LYS A 150 0.47 -0.88 -16.37
CA LYS A 150 1.51 -0.61 -15.38
C LYS A 150 1.06 -0.94 -13.96
N ARG A 151 -0.19 -0.63 -13.60
CA ARG A 151 -0.77 -0.92 -12.29
C ARG A 151 -0.81 -2.42 -12.02
N LEU A 152 -1.31 -3.21 -12.98
CA LEU A 152 -1.37 -4.66 -12.89
C LEU A 152 0.03 -5.28 -12.82
N GLU A 153 0.94 -4.87 -13.68
CA GLU A 153 2.33 -5.36 -13.69
C GLU A 153 3.08 -5.02 -12.39
N HIS A 154 2.85 -3.82 -11.83
CA HIS A 154 3.39 -3.45 -10.54
C HIS A 154 2.89 -4.38 -9.43
N PHE A 155 1.58 -4.67 -9.37
CA PHE A 155 1.02 -5.60 -8.40
C PHE A 155 1.62 -7.01 -8.53
N LEU A 156 1.75 -7.51 -9.76
CA LEU A 156 2.37 -8.82 -10.03
C LEU A 156 3.82 -8.88 -9.54
N HIS A 157 4.60 -7.82 -9.78
CA HIS A 157 5.97 -7.72 -9.29
C HIS A 157 6.04 -7.68 -7.75
N ARG A 158 5.13 -6.94 -7.11
CA ARG A 158 5.05 -6.85 -5.64
C ARG A 158 4.72 -8.20 -4.99
N LYS A 159 3.89 -9.03 -5.64
CA LYS A 159 3.62 -10.40 -5.20
C LYS A 159 4.91 -11.24 -5.14
N GLU A 160 5.77 -11.17 -6.16
CA GLU A 160 7.03 -11.93 -6.20
C GLU A 160 7.91 -11.58 -5.00
N ILE A 161 8.07 -10.28 -4.73
CA ILE A 161 8.86 -9.78 -3.59
C ILE A 161 8.30 -10.29 -2.26
N ALA A 162 7.00 -10.13 -2.03
CA ALA A 162 6.38 -10.52 -0.77
C ALA A 162 6.48 -12.03 -0.50
N PHE A 163 6.34 -12.85 -1.55
CA PHE A 163 6.41 -14.30 -1.43
C PHE A 163 7.84 -14.77 -1.18
N ALA A 164 8.81 -14.21 -1.91
CA ALA A 164 10.21 -14.53 -1.72
C ALA A 164 10.70 -14.14 -0.31
N GLU A 165 10.29 -12.96 0.20
CA GLU A 165 10.72 -12.51 1.53
C GLU A 165 10.22 -13.43 2.64
N VAL A 166 8.95 -13.85 2.60
CA VAL A 166 8.40 -14.74 3.63
C VAL A 166 8.96 -16.15 3.53
N ASP A 167 9.26 -16.64 2.32
CA ASP A 167 9.88 -17.96 2.15
C ASP A 167 11.30 -18.01 2.70
N LEU A 168 12.09 -16.96 2.50
CA LEU A 168 13.43 -16.83 3.10
C LEU A 168 13.39 -16.84 4.64
N LYS A 169 12.27 -16.42 5.22
CA LYS A 169 12.05 -16.34 6.67
C LYS A 169 11.19 -17.49 7.20
N ARG A 170 10.86 -18.48 6.37
CA ARG A 170 9.92 -19.55 6.75
C ARG A 170 10.42 -20.39 7.91
N ALA A 171 11.73 -20.62 8.00
CA ALA A 171 12.35 -21.39 9.08
C ALA A 171 12.22 -20.74 10.48
N VAL A 172 11.92 -19.44 10.55
CA VAL A 172 11.76 -18.71 11.82
C VAL A 172 10.30 -18.42 12.16
N LEU A 173 9.35 -18.93 11.37
CA LEU A 173 7.93 -18.88 11.67
C LEU A 173 7.53 -20.11 12.48
N CYS A 174 6.55 -19.96 13.39
CA CYS A 174 5.95 -21.13 14.02
C CYS A 174 5.04 -21.86 13.02
N GLU A 175 4.68 -23.12 13.31
CA GLU A 175 3.86 -23.94 12.42
C GLU A 175 2.49 -23.30 12.10
N GLY A 176 1.86 -22.69 13.10
CA GLY A 176 0.60 -21.97 12.93
C GLY A 176 0.73 -20.78 11.98
N GLU A 177 1.81 -20.01 12.11
CA GLU A 177 2.11 -18.90 11.18
C GLU A 177 2.42 -19.41 9.78
N GLY A 178 3.16 -20.51 9.65
CA GLY A 178 3.43 -21.15 8.37
C GLY A 178 2.15 -21.52 7.62
N THR A 179 1.18 -22.09 8.34
CA THR A 179 -0.14 -22.45 7.80
C THR A 179 -0.92 -21.21 7.34
N LEU A 180 -0.90 -20.13 8.14
CA LEU A 180 -1.54 -18.87 7.78
C LEU A 180 -0.86 -18.20 6.57
N VAL A 181 0.47 -18.29 6.46
CA VAL A 181 1.20 -17.79 5.29
C VAL A 181 0.75 -18.52 4.03
N ASP A 182 0.62 -19.84 4.08
CA ASP A 182 0.18 -20.63 2.92
C ASP A 182 -1.24 -20.26 2.50
N GLU A 183 -2.14 -20.02 3.46
CA GLU A 183 -3.51 -19.57 3.18
C GLU A 183 -3.55 -18.17 2.56
N ILE A 184 -2.77 -17.22 3.10
CA ILE A 184 -2.66 -15.86 2.53
C ILE A 184 -2.09 -15.94 1.10
N LYS A 185 -1.08 -16.78 0.88
CA LYS A 185 -0.49 -16.99 -0.45
C LYS A 185 -1.53 -17.54 -1.43
N ARG A 186 -2.32 -18.53 -1.00
CA ARG A 186 -3.40 -19.13 -1.80
C ARG A 186 -4.44 -18.07 -2.19
N LEU A 187 -4.93 -17.28 -1.24
CA LEU A 187 -5.88 -16.19 -1.52
C LEU A 187 -5.29 -15.13 -2.45
N LYS A 188 -4.06 -14.66 -2.21
CA LYS A 188 -3.38 -13.69 -3.06
C LYS A 188 -3.08 -14.24 -4.47
N LEU A 189 -2.89 -15.56 -4.61
CA LEU A 189 -2.68 -16.20 -5.91
C LEU A 189 -3.92 -16.07 -6.81
N ASN A 190 -5.13 -16.12 -6.26
CA ASN A 190 -6.35 -15.89 -7.03
C ASN A 190 -6.36 -14.48 -7.64
N VAL A 191 -6.09 -13.46 -6.82
CA VAL A 191 -5.99 -12.05 -7.25
C VAL A 191 -4.89 -11.89 -8.30
N THR A 192 -3.72 -12.47 -8.05
CA THR A 192 -2.56 -12.42 -8.96
C THR A 192 -2.88 -13.05 -10.32
N THR A 193 -3.51 -14.22 -10.31
CA THR A 193 -3.91 -14.92 -11.54
C THR A 193 -4.91 -14.09 -12.34
N HIS A 194 -5.85 -13.44 -11.67
CA HIS A 194 -6.80 -12.55 -12.32
C HIS A 194 -6.11 -11.31 -12.91
N CYS A 195 -5.24 -10.64 -12.14
CA CYS A 195 -4.43 -9.53 -12.63
C CYS A 195 -3.61 -9.90 -13.86
N SER A 196 -3.00 -11.08 -13.89
CA SER A 196 -2.26 -11.57 -15.07
C SER A 196 -3.17 -11.70 -16.29
N LYS A 197 -4.37 -12.27 -16.14
CA LYS A 197 -5.34 -12.38 -17.24
C LYS A 197 -5.74 -11.01 -17.79
N LEU A 198 -6.02 -10.05 -16.92
CA LEU A 198 -6.36 -8.68 -17.32
C LEU A 198 -5.21 -8.00 -18.04
N ALA A 199 -3.98 -8.17 -17.55
CA ALA A 199 -2.78 -7.62 -18.17
C ALA A 199 -2.57 -8.18 -19.59
N GLU A 200 -2.74 -9.48 -19.79
CA GLU A 200 -2.63 -10.09 -21.13
C GLU A 200 -3.73 -9.60 -22.08
N ILE A 201 -4.98 -9.48 -21.63
CA ILE A 201 -6.06 -8.88 -22.44
C ILE A 201 -5.66 -7.47 -22.89
N ILE A 202 -5.13 -6.65 -21.98
CA ILE A 202 -4.70 -5.29 -22.28
C ILE A 202 -3.51 -5.27 -23.26
N LYS A 203 -2.52 -6.14 -23.09
CA LYS A 203 -1.35 -6.25 -23.98
C LYS A 203 -1.73 -6.65 -25.40
N GLU A 204 -2.75 -7.49 -25.55
CA GLU A 204 -3.33 -7.87 -26.84
C GLU A 204 -4.21 -6.77 -27.46
N ALA A 205 -4.15 -5.55 -26.93
CA ALA A 205 -4.97 -4.40 -27.34
C ALA A 205 -6.48 -4.68 -27.26
N ARG A 206 -6.91 -5.60 -26.38
CA ARG A 206 -8.31 -5.87 -26.08
C ARG A 206 -8.73 -5.10 -24.82
N ARG A 207 -10.03 -4.91 -24.66
CA ARG A 207 -10.62 -4.23 -23.51
C ARG A 207 -11.15 -5.29 -22.55
N PRO A 208 -10.65 -5.37 -21.31
CA PRO A 208 -11.23 -6.27 -20.33
C PRO A 208 -12.64 -5.82 -19.94
N GLU A 209 -13.49 -6.78 -19.62
CA GLU A 209 -14.86 -6.49 -19.19
C GLU A 209 -14.88 -5.87 -17.80
N LEU A 210 -15.82 -4.95 -17.56
CA LEU A 210 -16.00 -4.34 -16.25
C LEU A 210 -16.42 -5.35 -15.18
N SER A 211 -17.10 -6.44 -15.57
CA SER A 211 -17.43 -7.60 -14.72
C SER A 211 -16.16 -8.23 -14.14
N SER A 212 -15.12 -8.44 -14.94
CA SER A 212 -13.84 -9.01 -14.49
C SER A 212 -13.17 -8.14 -13.43
N TYR A 213 -13.27 -6.82 -13.53
CA TYR A 213 -12.75 -5.92 -12.48
C TYR A 213 -13.56 -5.98 -11.18
N LYS A 214 -14.88 -6.18 -11.25
CA LYS A 214 -15.70 -6.40 -10.06
C LYS A 214 -15.36 -7.71 -9.37
N GLU A 215 -15.14 -8.78 -10.14
CA GLU A 215 -14.67 -10.06 -9.62
C GLU A 215 -13.29 -9.93 -8.97
N LEU A 216 -12.36 -9.19 -9.58
CA LEU A 216 -11.06 -8.88 -8.98
C LEU A 216 -11.22 -8.16 -7.64
N GLN A 217 -12.12 -7.17 -7.55
CA GLN A 217 -12.41 -6.46 -6.30
C GLN A 217 -12.97 -7.39 -5.22
N THR A 218 -13.86 -8.33 -5.57
CA THR A 218 -14.37 -9.34 -4.65
C THR A 218 -13.23 -10.22 -4.11
N GLN A 219 -12.36 -10.72 -4.99
CA GLN A 219 -11.20 -11.54 -4.59
C GLN A 219 -10.21 -10.75 -3.72
N ALA A 220 -9.99 -9.48 -4.03
CA ALA A 220 -9.18 -8.59 -3.21
C ALA A 220 -9.79 -8.38 -1.82
N GLN A 221 -11.11 -8.20 -1.74
CA GLN A 221 -11.83 -8.06 -0.48
C GLN A 221 -11.76 -9.33 0.37
N GLU A 222 -11.81 -10.52 -0.22
CA GLU A 222 -11.62 -11.79 0.49
C GLU A 222 -10.25 -11.83 1.22
N VAL A 223 -9.19 -11.37 0.55
CA VAL A 223 -7.86 -11.27 1.17
C VAL A 223 -7.87 -10.30 2.34
N LEU A 224 -8.47 -9.10 2.18
CA LEU A 224 -8.54 -8.09 3.23
C LEU A 224 -9.33 -8.59 4.45
N THR A 225 -10.51 -9.18 4.22
CA THR A 225 -11.35 -9.76 5.27
C THR A 225 -10.61 -10.87 6.02
N PHE A 226 -9.86 -11.72 5.32
CA PHE A 226 -9.03 -12.74 5.95
C PHE A 226 -7.96 -12.11 6.85
N LEU A 227 -7.23 -11.10 6.36
CA LEU A 227 -6.21 -10.39 7.15
C LEU A 227 -6.80 -9.67 8.37
N GLU A 228 -8.00 -9.09 8.24
CA GLU A 228 -8.71 -8.48 9.37
C GLU A 228 -9.09 -9.51 10.44
N SER A 229 -9.47 -10.72 10.03
CA SER A 229 -9.82 -11.81 10.94
C SER A 229 -8.65 -12.26 11.83
N LEU A 230 -7.40 -12.02 11.40
CA LEU A 230 -6.19 -12.32 12.16
C LEU A 230 -6.01 -11.38 13.36
N ARG A 231 -6.77 -10.28 13.45
CA ARG A 231 -6.68 -9.30 14.55
C ARG A 231 -5.24 -8.84 14.80
N LEU A 232 -4.52 -8.54 13.72
CA LEU A 232 -3.16 -8.02 13.79
C LEU A 232 -3.11 -6.74 14.65
N PRO A 233 -1.95 -6.46 15.29
CA PRO A 233 -1.77 -5.24 16.07
C PRO A 233 -2.20 -4.00 15.28
N GLN A 234 -2.96 -3.13 15.95
CA GLN A 234 -3.42 -1.88 15.36
C GLN A 234 -2.24 -0.96 15.11
N VAL A 235 -2.32 -0.12 14.08
CA VAL A 235 -1.29 0.91 13.84
C VAL A 235 -1.44 2.00 14.90
N LYS A 236 -0.33 2.45 15.49
CA LYS A 236 -0.33 3.56 16.44
C LYS A 236 -0.97 4.79 15.77
N PRO A 237 -1.95 5.45 16.43
CA PRO A 237 -2.45 6.72 15.94
C PRO A 237 -1.29 7.73 15.91
N ARG A 238 -1.24 8.54 14.86
CA ARG A 238 -0.27 9.63 14.69
C ARG A 238 -0.88 10.93 15.17
#